data_AF-A0A139WX62-F1
#
_entry.id   AF-A0A139WX62-F1
#
_cell.length_a   1.000
_cell.length_b   1.000
_cell.length_c   1.000
_cell.angle_alpha   90.00
_cell.angle_beta   90.00
_cell.angle_gamma   90.00
#
_symmetry.space_group_name_H-M   'P 1'
#
loop_
_entity.id
_entity.type
_entity.pdbx_description
1 polymer ?
#
loop_
_entity_poly.entity_id
_entity_poly.type
_entity_poly.pdbx_seq_one_letter_code
_entity_poly.pdbx_strand_id
1 'polypeptide(L)'
;MRAIASDKDFRPDLLQYRQLLATLDPMGMPLVSATVEGNGADDPLYLPTWQKMVKVIGHKKLIFIADCKAGSIATRATIAGSGGIYCVPVPMSGQHPQYLKQWVLDPPPETFEIRLPRQDEEEPAVGKGFEVELGKFWFNPEINKWVRWHE
;
A
#
# COMPACT_ATOMS: atom_id res chain seq x y z
N MET A 1 -7.85 16.83 14.24
CA MET A 1 -7.19 15.58 13.84
C MET A 1 -5.79 15.94 13.36
N ARG A 2 -4.77 15.78 14.23
CA ARG A 2 -3.37 16.11 13.91
C ARG A 2 -2.78 14.93 13.14
N ALA A 3 -2.31 15.18 11.92
CA ALA A 3 -1.50 14.23 11.19
C ALA A 3 -0.20 14.01 11.97
N ILE A 4 -0.02 12.82 12.54
CA ILE A 4 1.21 12.43 13.26
C ILE A 4 2.24 11.96 12.22
N ALA A 5 2.59 12.83 11.26
CA ALA A 5 3.69 12.58 10.32
C ALA A 5 4.19 13.85 9.58
N SER A 6 3.82 15.05 10.03
CA SER A 6 4.42 16.29 9.54
C SER A 6 4.61 17.25 10.70
N ASP A 7 5.51 16.89 11.61
CA ASP A 7 6.29 17.86 12.37
C ASP A 7 7.54 17.14 12.88
N LYS A 8 8.54 17.04 12.01
CA LYS A 8 9.88 16.75 12.47
C LYS A 8 10.24 17.94 13.33
N ASP A 9 10.38 17.72 14.63
CA ASP A 9 10.90 18.68 15.60
C ASP A 9 11.89 19.61 14.90
N PHE A 10 11.65 20.93 14.90
CA PHE A 10 12.44 21.98 14.23
C PHE A 10 13.84 22.12 14.87
N ARG A 11 14.56 21.01 14.96
CA ARG A 11 15.88 20.82 15.52
C ARG A 11 16.81 20.45 14.38
N PRO A 12 17.16 21.43 13.52
CA PRO A 12 18.10 21.20 12.41
C PRO A 12 19.49 20.77 12.90
N ASP A 13 19.76 20.93 14.20
CA ASP A 13 20.98 20.51 14.88
C ASP A 13 21.04 19.00 15.17
N LEU A 14 19.92 18.27 15.08
CA LEU A 14 19.88 16.83 15.36
C LEU A 14 19.92 16.01 14.06
N LEU A 15 20.88 15.09 13.99
CA LEU A 15 20.94 14.11 12.91
C LEU A 15 19.76 13.15 13.02
N GLN A 16 18.96 13.05 11.96
CA GLN A 16 17.84 12.11 11.86
C GLN A 16 18.17 11.01 10.85
N TYR A 17 17.78 9.78 11.17
CA TYR A 17 17.77 8.66 10.25
C TYR A 17 16.40 7.98 10.29
N ARG A 18 16.07 7.24 9.23
CA ARG A 18 14.88 6.38 9.18
C ARG A 18 15.34 4.94 9.11
N GLN A 19 14.65 4.07 9.82
CA GLN A 19 14.85 2.62 9.74
C GLN A 19 13.70 2.01 8.94
N LEU A 20 14.03 1.47 7.78
CA LEU A 20 13.11 0.67 6.98
C LEU A 20 13.13 -0.77 7.48
N LEU A 21 11.95 -1.38 7.58
CA LEU A 21 11.76 -2.78 7.94
C LEU A 21 10.63 -3.37 7.08
N ALA A 22 10.89 -4.53 6.46
CA ALA A 22 9.87 -5.36 5.84
C ALA A 22 9.89 -6.74 6.47
N THR A 23 8.73 -7.21 6.89
CA THR A 23 8.56 -8.46 7.64
C THR A 23 7.66 -9.45 6.91
N LEU A 24 7.77 -10.72 7.29
CA LEU A 24 6.91 -11.81 6.83
C LEU A 24 5.91 -12.18 7.93
N ASP A 25 4.63 -12.21 7.59
CA ASP A 25 3.55 -12.78 8.40
C ASP A 25 3.64 -14.32 8.43
N PRO A 26 3.24 -15.02 9.52
CA PRO A 26 2.62 -14.52 10.76
C PRO A 26 3.59 -14.17 11.89
N MET A 27 4.88 -14.53 11.76
CA MET A 27 5.84 -14.37 12.85
C MET A 27 6.48 -12.98 12.92
N GLY A 28 6.20 -12.10 11.96
CA GLY A 28 6.86 -10.80 11.85
C GLY A 28 8.36 -10.90 11.53
N MET A 29 8.78 -11.98 10.85
CA MET A 29 10.20 -12.25 10.57
C MET A 29 10.79 -11.17 9.65
N PRO A 30 11.83 -10.44 10.06
CA PRO A 30 12.48 -9.45 9.19
C PRO A 30 13.10 -10.07 7.94
N LEU A 31 12.74 -9.57 6.76
CA LEU A 31 13.32 -9.96 5.48
C LEU A 31 14.24 -8.89 4.89
N VAL A 32 13.88 -7.62 5.08
CA VAL A 32 14.64 -6.48 4.58
C VAL A 32 14.72 -5.44 5.69
N SER A 33 15.92 -4.94 5.95
CA SER A 33 16.14 -3.77 6.79
C SER A 33 17.13 -2.82 6.11
N ALA A 34 16.94 -1.52 6.31
CA ALA A 34 17.88 -0.52 5.82
C ALA A 34 17.82 0.73 6.70
N THR A 35 18.98 1.32 6.95
CA THR A 35 19.09 2.65 7.54
C THR A 35 19.23 3.66 6.40
N VAL A 36 18.34 4.66 6.35
CA VAL A 36 18.33 5.69 5.30
C VAL A 36 18.33 7.08 5.93
N GLU A 37 18.72 8.08 5.13
CA GLU A 37 18.78 9.47 5.57
C GLU A 37 17.40 9.97 6.03
N GLY A 38 17.36 10.73 7.14
CA GLY A 38 16.11 11.20 7.73
C GLY A 38 15.33 12.20 6.87
N ASN A 39 16.00 12.92 5.97
CA ASN A 39 15.44 13.97 5.12
C ASN A 39 14.85 13.49 3.78
N GLY A 40 15.10 12.24 3.38
CA GLY A 40 14.59 11.71 2.11
C GLY A 40 13.09 11.40 2.13
N ALA A 41 12.49 11.27 0.95
CA ALA A 41 11.11 10.79 0.78
C ALA A 41 11.02 9.27 1.06
N ASP A 42 9.84 8.79 1.46
CA ASP A 42 9.58 7.36 1.65
C ASP A 42 9.15 6.68 0.33
N ASP A 43 8.36 7.36 -0.51
CA ASP A 43 7.76 6.81 -1.73
C ASP A 43 8.73 6.01 -2.63
N PRO A 44 9.99 6.47 -2.87
CA PRO A 44 10.93 5.74 -3.72
C PRO A 44 11.45 4.43 -3.12
N LEU A 45 11.23 4.19 -1.83
CA LEU A 45 11.81 3.05 -1.10
C LEU A 45 10.94 1.79 -1.16
N TYR A 46 9.64 1.92 -1.41
CA TYR A 46 8.70 0.78 -1.36
C TYR A 46 8.94 -0.23 -2.48
N LEU A 47 9.06 0.23 -3.73
CA LEU A 47 9.28 -0.67 -4.88
C LEU A 47 10.61 -1.45 -4.78
N PRO A 48 11.77 -0.80 -4.49
CA PRO A 48 13.01 -1.54 -4.25
C PRO A 48 12.91 -2.52 -3.08
N THR A 49 12.17 -2.18 -2.03
CA THR A 49 11.93 -3.07 -0.89
C THR A 49 11.14 -4.30 -1.30
N TRP A 50 10.03 -4.12 -2.03
CA TRP A 50 9.26 -5.23 -2.58
C TRP A 50 10.10 -6.14 -3.49
N GLN A 51 10.92 -5.55 -4.38
CA GLN A 51 11.84 -6.31 -5.24
C GLN A 51 12.84 -7.15 -4.43
N LYS A 52 13.39 -6.60 -3.34
CA LYS A 52 14.27 -7.34 -2.43
C LYS A 52 13.51 -8.48 -1.73
N MET A 53 12.29 -8.24 -1.26
CA MET A 53 11.46 -9.29 -0.65
C MET A 53 11.19 -10.43 -1.63
N VAL A 54 10.78 -10.12 -2.86
CA VAL A 54 10.57 -11.12 -3.92
C VAL A 54 11.84 -11.92 -4.20
N LYS A 55 13.01 -11.28 -4.21
CA LYS A 55 14.30 -11.96 -4.39
C LYS A 55 14.61 -12.91 -3.23
N VAL A 56 14.36 -12.49 -1.98
CA VAL A 56 14.61 -13.31 -0.78
C VAL A 56 13.64 -14.49 -0.70
N ILE A 57 12.35 -14.26 -0.98
CA ILE A 57 11.31 -15.30 -0.95
C ILE A 57 11.41 -16.24 -2.16
N GLY A 58 11.94 -15.75 -3.29
CA GLY A 58 12.11 -16.50 -4.53
C GLY A 58 10.88 -16.50 -5.46
N HIS A 59 9.79 -15.83 -5.08
CA HIS A 59 8.59 -15.71 -5.91
C HIS A 59 7.75 -14.47 -5.58
N LYS A 60 6.81 -14.14 -6.48
CA LYS A 60 5.88 -12.99 -6.34
C LYS A 60 4.52 -13.34 -5.71
N LYS A 61 4.29 -14.61 -5.35
CA LYS A 61 3.06 -15.09 -4.70
C LYS A 61 2.98 -14.64 -3.23
N LEU A 62 2.86 -13.33 -3.02
CA LEU A 62 2.75 -12.66 -1.72
C LEU A 62 1.85 -11.44 -1.88
N ILE A 63 1.19 -11.05 -0.80
CA ILE A 63 0.46 -9.79 -0.73
C ILE A 63 1.38 -8.76 -0.06
N PHE A 64 1.76 -7.73 -0.82
CA PHE A 64 2.58 -6.64 -0.29
C PHE A 64 1.69 -5.62 0.42
N ILE A 65 1.74 -5.61 1.75
CA ILE A 65 0.98 -4.66 2.58
C ILE A 65 1.89 -3.50 2.94
N ALA A 66 1.44 -2.27 2.66
CA ALA A 66 2.19 -1.06 3.00
C ALA A 66 1.25 0.12 3.28
N ASP A 67 1.76 1.15 3.93
CA ASP A 67 1.00 2.37 4.21
C ASP A 67 0.74 3.21 2.93
N CYS A 68 0.05 4.35 3.09
CA CYS A 68 -0.39 5.18 1.97
C CYS A 68 0.74 5.73 1.09
N LYS A 69 1.99 5.80 1.56
CA LYS A 69 3.14 6.28 0.79
C LYS A 69 3.59 5.28 -0.29
N ALA A 70 3.22 4.01 -0.15
CA ALA A 70 3.36 3.02 -1.22
C ALA A 70 2.34 3.21 -2.36
N GLY A 71 1.34 4.08 -2.18
CA GLY A 71 0.22 4.28 -3.09
C GLY A 71 0.53 5.01 -4.39
N SER A 72 1.79 5.35 -4.68
CA SER A 72 2.17 6.02 -5.93
C SER A 72 1.76 5.18 -7.15
N ILE A 73 1.29 5.83 -8.22
CA ILE A 73 0.86 5.12 -9.44
C ILE A 73 2.00 4.31 -10.05
N ALA A 74 3.24 4.81 -9.99
CA ALA A 74 4.42 4.13 -10.50
C ALA A 74 4.72 2.84 -9.72
N THR A 75 4.66 2.88 -8.38
CA THR A 75 4.85 1.71 -7.52
C THR A 75 3.78 0.65 -7.82
N ARG A 76 2.50 1.05 -7.79
CA ARG A 76 1.37 0.14 -8.03
C ARG A 76 1.38 -0.48 -9.43
N ALA A 77 1.58 0.35 -10.46
CA ALA A 77 1.70 -0.11 -11.85
C ALA A 77 2.83 -1.12 -12.02
N THR A 78 4.00 -0.87 -11.40
CA THR A 78 5.16 -1.73 -11.54
C THR A 78 4.96 -3.08 -10.83
N ILE A 79 4.37 -3.09 -9.62
CA ILE A 79 4.05 -4.33 -8.91
C ILE A 79 3.02 -5.14 -9.69
N ALA A 80 1.88 -4.54 -10.08
CA ALA A 80 0.83 -5.21 -10.85
C ALA A 80 1.33 -5.72 -12.21
N GLY A 81 2.01 -4.85 -12.98
CA GLY A 81 2.58 -5.21 -14.27
C GLY A 81 3.67 -6.30 -14.20
N SER A 82 4.26 -6.50 -13.01
CA SER A 82 5.19 -7.59 -12.73
C SER A 82 4.50 -8.89 -12.29
N GLY A 83 3.17 -8.91 -12.16
CA GLY A 83 2.41 -10.05 -11.62
C GLY A 83 2.49 -10.17 -10.09
N GLY A 84 2.79 -9.07 -9.39
CA GLY A 84 2.72 -9.00 -7.93
C GLY A 84 1.35 -8.57 -7.44
N ILE A 85 1.07 -8.83 -6.16
CA ILE A 85 -0.18 -8.44 -5.49
C ILE A 85 0.18 -7.45 -4.37
N TYR A 86 -0.61 -6.39 -4.22
CA TYR A 86 -0.44 -5.38 -3.16
C TYR A 86 -1.76 -5.03 -2.49
N CYS A 87 -1.68 -4.53 -1.26
CA CYS A 87 -2.78 -3.91 -0.54
C CYS A 87 -2.24 -2.65 0.15
N VAL A 88 -2.70 -1.49 -0.33
CA VAL A 88 -2.29 -0.18 0.20
C VAL A 88 -3.53 0.70 0.35
N PRO A 89 -3.57 1.63 1.32
CA PRO A 89 -4.64 2.60 1.40
C PRO A 89 -4.82 3.36 0.08
N VAL A 90 -6.07 3.58 -0.32
CA VAL A 90 -6.38 4.35 -1.53
C VAL A 90 -5.73 5.74 -1.44
N PRO A 91 -4.98 6.19 -2.47
CA PRO A 91 -4.36 7.51 -2.46
C PRO A 91 -5.42 8.62 -2.36
N MET A 92 -5.28 9.54 -1.42
CA MET A 92 -6.20 10.68 -1.25
C MET A 92 -5.90 11.85 -2.22
N SER A 93 -5.48 11.52 -3.44
CA SER A 93 -5.12 12.46 -4.50
C SER A 93 -5.95 12.20 -5.78
N GLY A 94 -6.03 13.21 -6.64
CA GLY A 94 -6.83 13.13 -7.87
C GLY A 94 -8.33 13.03 -7.58
N GLN A 95 -9.01 12.11 -8.27
CA GLN A 95 -10.46 11.88 -8.16
C GLN A 95 -10.85 10.86 -7.08
N HIS A 96 -9.88 10.13 -6.50
CA HIS A 96 -10.16 9.10 -5.52
C HIS A 96 -10.89 9.61 -4.26
N PRO A 97 -10.61 10.80 -3.69
CA PRO A 97 -11.37 11.30 -2.55
C PRO A 97 -12.86 11.46 -2.82
N GLN A 98 -13.22 11.91 -4.03
CA GLN A 98 -14.61 12.08 -4.44
C GLN A 98 -15.29 10.72 -4.62
N TYR A 99 -14.62 9.78 -5.29
CA TYR A 99 -15.14 8.42 -5.46
C TYR A 99 -15.33 7.70 -4.13
N LEU A 100 -14.32 7.75 -3.24
CA LEU A 100 -14.41 7.14 -1.92
C LEU A 100 -15.57 7.75 -1.11
N LYS A 101 -15.72 9.08 -1.13
CA LYS A 101 -16.86 9.74 -0.47
C LYS A 101 -18.20 9.28 -1.05
N GLN A 102 -18.29 9.18 -2.37
CA GLN A 102 -19.50 8.71 -3.03
C GLN A 102 -19.82 7.27 -2.64
N TRP A 103 -18.86 6.34 -2.75
CA TRP A 103 -19.09 4.92 -2.43
C TRP A 103 -19.36 4.67 -0.95
N VAL A 104 -18.85 5.49 -0.04
CA VAL A 104 -19.18 5.36 1.39
C VAL A 104 -20.59 5.85 1.69
N LEU A 105 -21.07 6.90 1.02
CA LEU A 105 -22.41 7.47 1.24
C LEU A 105 -23.51 6.75 0.45
N ASP A 106 -23.15 6.20 -0.71
CA ASP A 106 -24.01 5.49 -1.64
C ASP A 106 -23.24 4.28 -2.20
N PRO A 107 -23.12 3.19 -1.42
CA PRO A 107 -22.30 2.04 -1.79
C PRO A 107 -22.90 1.27 -2.96
N PRO A 108 -22.05 0.55 -3.73
CA PRO A 108 -22.53 -0.42 -4.71
C PRO A 108 -23.55 -1.40 -4.09
N PRO A 109 -24.50 -1.94 -4.88
CA PRO A 109 -25.52 -2.86 -4.37
C PRO A 109 -24.92 -4.12 -3.75
N GLU A 110 -23.80 -4.59 -4.30
CA GLU A 110 -23.08 -5.74 -3.78
C GLU A 110 -22.17 -5.29 -2.63
N THR A 111 -22.55 -5.71 -1.43
CA THR A 111 -21.76 -5.53 -0.22
C THR A 111 -21.58 -6.87 0.47
N PHE A 112 -20.47 -7.02 1.16
CA PHE A 112 -20.10 -8.24 1.86
C PHE A 112 -19.99 -7.94 3.35
N GLU A 113 -20.45 -8.88 4.16
CA GLU A 113 -20.19 -8.84 5.60
C GLU A 113 -18.72 -9.11 5.89
N ILE A 114 -18.10 -8.26 6.68
CA ILE A 114 -16.73 -8.44 7.16
C ILE A 114 -16.83 -9.17 8.49
N ARG A 115 -16.22 -10.34 8.58
CA ARG A 115 -16.17 -11.18 9.78
C ARG A 115 -14.72 -11.52 10.11
N LEU A 116 -14.42 -11.66 11.40
CA LEU A 116 -13.07 -12.07 11.83
C LEU A 116 -12.89 -13.59 11.63
N PRO A 117 -11.67 -14.09 11.37
CA PRO A 117 -11.43 -15.51 11.08
C PRO A 117 -11.87 -16.52 12.15
N ARG A 118 -12.13 -16.07 13.39
CA ARG A 118 -12.57 -16.91 14.53
C ARG A 118 -13.91 -16.47 15.10
N GLN A 119 -14.67 -15.69 14.34
CA GLN A 119 -15.98 -15.20 14.75
C GLN A 119 -17.00 -16.33 14.62
N ASP A 120 -17.80 -16.57 15.67
CA ASP A 120 -18.92 -17.52 15.60
C ASP A 120 -19.95 -17.05 14.55
N GLU A 121 -20.66 -17.97 13.90
CA GLU A 121 -21.70 -17.64 12.91
C GLU A 121 -22.85 -16.84 13.53
N GLU A 122 -23.15 -17.06 14.81
CA GLU A 122 -24.23 -16.36 15.52
C GLU A 122 -23.85 -14.92 15.91
N GLU A 123 -22.56 -14.57 15.93
CA GLU A 123 -22.12 -13.21 16.23
C GLU A 123 -22.45 -12.24 15.08
N PRO A 124 -22.77 -10.96 15.36
CA PRO A 124 -22.97 -9.98 14.29
C PRO A 124 -21.66 -9.67 13.56
N ALA A 125 -21.71 -9.49 12.24
CA ALA A 125 -20.54 -9.09 11.46
C ALA A 125 -19.90 -7.80 12.00
N VAL A 126 -18.57 -7.71 11.95
CA VAL A 126 -17.81 -6.55 12.47
C VAL A 126 -17.87 -5.34 11.53
N GLY A 127 -18.35 -5.54 10.30
CA GLY A 127 -18.56 -4.46 9.35
C GLY A 127 -19.18 -4.93 8.04
N LYS A 128 -19.28 -4.00 7.09
CA LYS A 128 -19.65 -4.26 5.71
C LYS A 128 -18.61 -3.63 4.79
N GLY A 129 -18.27 -4.32 3.72
CA GLY A 129 -17.34 -3.86 2.69
C GLY A 129 -17.94 -4.01 1.30
N PHE A 130 -17.27 -3.42 0.33
CA PHE A 130 -17.56 -3.60 -1.09
C PHE A 130 -16.24 -3.59 -1.85
N GLU A 131 -16.25 -4.10 -3.06
CA GLU A 131 -15.11 -4.08 -3.98
C GLU A 131 -15.52 -3.33 -5.25
N VAL A 132 -14.65 -2.45 -5.75
CA VAL A 132 -14.85 -1.74 -7.00
C VAL A 132 -13.61 -1.93 -7.84
N GLU A 133 -13.74 -2.61 -8.97
CA GLU A 133 -12.66 -2.78 -9.92
C GLU A 133 -12.43 -1.48 -10.72
N LEU A 134 -11.19 -1.00 -10.70
CA LEU A 134 -10.75 0.19 -11.39
C LEU A 134 -9.70 -0.15 -12.45
N GLY A 135 -10.02 0.10 -13.71
CA GLY A 135 -9.03 0.07 -14.78
C GLY A 135 -8.04 1.23 -14.65
N LYS A 136 -6.75 0.93 -14.62
CA LYS A 136 -5.66 1.90 -14.57
C LYS A 136 -4.72 1.74 -15.75
N PHE A 137 -4.12 2.86 -16.15
CA PHE A 137 -3.08 2.92 -17.15
C PHE A 137 -1.99 3.89 -16.71
N TRP A 138 -0.74 3.54 -16.96
CA TRP A 138 0.41 4.36 -16.64
C TRP A 138 1.50 4.15 -17.68
N PHE A 139 2.16 5.23 -18.08
CA PHE A 139 3.32 5.14 -18.97
C PHE A 139 4.57 4.95 -18.14
N ASN A 140 5.27 3.83 -18.34
CA ASN A 140 6.54 3.55 -17.70
C ASN A 140 7.68 4.20 -18.52
N PRO A 141 8.33 5.26 -18.01
CA PRO A 141 9.38 5.96 -18.73
C PRO A 141 10.68 5.16 -18.85
N GLU A 142 10.94 4.20 -17.94
CA GLU A 142 12.19 3.42 -17.93
C GLU A 142 12.23 2.40 -19.06
N ILE A 143 11.09 1.79 -19.38
CA ILE A 143 10.96 0.78 -20.44
C ILE A 143 10.22 1.28 -21.68
N ASN A 144 9.82 2.56 -21.68
CA ASN A 144 9.07 3.21 -22.76
C ASN A 144 7.81 2.43 -23.20
N LYS A 145 7.01 1.96 -22.23
CA LYS A 145 5.79 1.17 -22.48
C LYS A 145 4.63 1.57 -21.57
N TRP A 146 3.41 1.41 -22.09
CA TRP A 146 2.19 1.52 -21.30
C TRP A 146 1.96 0.25 -20.48
N VAL A 147 1.72 0.44 -19.18
CA VAL A 147 1.23 -0.60 -18.26
C VAL A 147 -0.25 -0.37 -18.06
N ARG A 148 -1.05 -1.42 -18.25
CA ARG A 148 -2.49 -1.43 -17.96
C ARG A 148 -2.76 -2.52 -16.94
N TRP A 149 -3.54 -2.22 -15.93
CA TRP A 149 -3.94 -3.20 -14.92
C TRP A 149 -5.29 -2.84 -14.33
N HIS A 150 -5.90 -3.81 -13.67
CA HIS A 150 -7.11 -3.66 -12.87
C HIS A 150 -6.70 -3.72 -11.41
N GLU A 151 -7.26 -2.86 -10.57
CA GLU A 151 -7.07 -2.84 -9.11
C GLU A 151 -8.36 -2.55 -8.37
#